data_AF-A0A954VWI2-F1
#
_entry.id   AF-A0A954VWI2-F1
#
_cell.length_a   1.000
_cell.length_b   1.000
_cell.length_c   1.000
_cell.angle_alpha   90.00
_cell.angle_beta   90.00
_cell.angle_gamma   90.00
#
_symmetry.space_group_name_H-M   'P 1'
#
loop_
_entity.id
_entity.type
_entity.pdbx_description
1 polymer ?
#
loop_
_entity_poly.entity_id
_entity_poly.type
_entity_poly.pdbx_seq_one_letter_code
_entity_poly.pdbx_strand_id
1 'polypeptide(L)'
;MASIFKKTYTKPVPQSATIESKGGKRVATWKHRGKNRKAEVTTGQDGSDRIIVEAKTWTAKYRDGNGIIVEFATGCRDKQAAQAVLNDLVQRAELVRSGIITNDQDRMSERQHETFETHFASYLDYHRAKGTSQSHVDGIRIRLDRLVRECDIKRLSDITHDRIERWLSTEAKAGKSPRTRNSYLQAVQGFCNWCVDTNRQVANPVAKVSKADERSAKRRQRRALTEDEIGRLLFVAKHRPLAEYGRTLVLPAVETNPRKRTKEPLTFESLPEAL
;
A
#
# COMPACT_ATOMS: atom_id res chain seq x y z
N MET A 1 36.48 -9.82 0.23
CA MET A 1 36.89 -8.76 1.18
C MET A 1 35.75 -7.76 1.30
N ALA A 2 35.38 -7.41 2.53
CA ALA A 2 34.37 -6.41 2.83
C ALA A 2 35.05 -5.07 3.15
N SER A 3 34.50 -3.96 2.68
CA SER A 3 35.11 -2.63 2.82
C SER A 3 34.05 -1.53 2.84
N ILE A 4 34.31 -0.45 3.58
CA ILE A 4 33.54 0.79 3.48
C ILE A 4 34.33 1.86 2.71
N PHE A 5 33.64 2.64 1.88
CA PHE A 5 34.21 3.76 1.14
C PHE A 5 33.16 4.85 0.91
N LYS A 6 33.59 6.05 0.51
CA LYS A 6 32.68 7.10 0.07
C LYS A 6 32.65 7.12 -1.45
N LYS A 7 31.46 7.04 -2.05
CA LYS A 7 31.29 7.21 -3.49
C LYS A 7 31.71 8.62 -3.90
N THR A 8 32.49 8.72 -4.97
CA THR A 8 32.83 9.98 -5.62
C THR A 8 31.88 10.24 -6.77
N TYR A 9 31.51 11.49 -6.97
CA TYR A 9 30.66 11.94 -8.08
C TYR A 9 31.06 13.34 -8.51
N THR A 10 30.74 13.71 -9.75
CA THR A 10 31.22 14.97 -10.33
C THR A 10 30.15 16.05 -10.34
N LYS A 11 30.53 17.28 -9.98
CA LYS A 11 29.68 18.49 -10.09
C LYS A 11 30.34 19.52 -11.00
N PRO A 12 29.57 20.41 -11.64
CA PRO A 12 30.16 21.54 -12.35
C PRO A 12 31.01 22.40 -11.40
N VAL A 13 32.11 22.95 -11.90
CA VAL A 13 32.96 23.87 -11.14
C VAL A 13 32.13 25.13 -10.81
N PRO A 14 32.08 25.57 -9.54
CA PRO A 14 31.41 26.82 -9.19
C PRO A 14 32.06 28.02 -9.88
N GLN A 15 31.29 29.01 -10.34
CA GLN A 15 31.83 30.21 -10.99
C GLN A 15 32.81 31.01 -10.10
N SER A 16 32.66 30.92 -8.78
CA SER A 16 33.53 31.58 -7.80
C SER A 16 34.77 30.77 -7.41
N ALA A 17 35.07 29.68 -8.12
CA ALA A 17 36.20 28.81 -7.83
C ALA A 17 37.47 29.25 -8.54
N THR A 18 38.57 29.32 -7.80
CA THR A 18 39.92 29.48 -8.36
C THR A 18 40.54 28.10 -8.55
N ILE A 19 41.05 27.80 -9.76
CA ILE A 19 41.69 26.52 -10.07
C ILE A 19 43.20 26.71 -10.00
N GLU A 20 43.85 25.96 -9.12
CA GLU A 20 45.31 25.94 -8.97
C GLU A 20 45.86 24.56 -9.35
N SER A 21 47.01 24.52 -10.02
CA SER A 21 47.74 23.28 -10.29
C SER A 21 48.75 23.04 -9.18
N LYS A 22 48.60 21.95 -8.42
CA LYS A 22 49.51 21.61 -7.32
C LYS A 22 49.93 20.15 -7.42
N GLY A 23 51.21 19.90 -7.68
CA GLY A 23 51.78 18.55 -7.76
C GLY A 23 51.16 17.67 -8.88
N GLY A 24 50.89 18.24 -10.05
CA GLY A 24 50.33 17.51 -11.20
C GLY A 24 48.81 17.28 -11.16
N LYS A 25 48.13 17.74 -10.11
CA LYS A 25 46.66 17.68 -9.98
C LYS A 25 46.05 19.09 -9.99
N ARG A 26 44.93 19.25 -10.70
CA ARG A 26 44.15 20.50 -10.74
C ARG A 26 43.18 20.51 -9.56
N VAL A 27 43.25 21.52 -8.70
CA VAL A 27 42.40 21.64 -7.50
C VAL A 27 41.63 22.96 -7.55
N ALA A 28 40.31 22.88 -7.49
CA ALA A 28 39.44 24.05 -7.37
C ALA A 28 39.26 24.40 -5.89
N THR A 29 39.50 25.66 -5.54
CA THR A 29 39.22 26.23 -4.22
C THR A 29 38.09 27.26 -4.36
N TRP A 30 37.04 27.15 -3.53
CA TRP A 30 35.95 28.11 -3.52
C TRP A 30 35.39 28.30 -2.12
N LYS A 31 34.67 29.42 -1.90
CA LYS A 31 34.00 29.71 -0.63
C LYS A 31 32.54 29.22 -0.70
N HIS A 32 32.13 28.42 0.27
CA HIS A 32 30.74 27.94 0.37
C HIS A 32 30.26 28.03 1.82
N ARG A 33 29.20 28.82 2.05
CA ARG A 33 28.66 29.13 3.39
C ARG A 33 29.75 29.57 4.38
N GLY A 34 30.58 30.53 3.95
CA GLY A 34 31.66 31.11 4.77
C GLY A 34 32.91 30.25 4.94
N LYS A 35 32.92 28.98 4.52
CA LYS A 35 34.08 28.07 4.63
C LYS A 35 34.73 27.83 3.27
N ASN A 36 36.06 27.79 3.25
CA ASN A 36 36.81 27.40 2.06
C ASN A 36 36.68 25.89 1.85
N ARG A 37 36.32 25.50 0.62
CA ARG A 37 36.23 24.12 0.15
C ARG A 37 37.25 23.92 -0.96
N LYS A 38 37.82 22.73 -1.02
CA LYS A 38 38.76 22.31 -2.04
C LYS A 38 38.28 20.98 -2.61
N ALA A 39 38.37 20.81 -3.92
CA ALA A 39 38.09 19.57 -4.61
C ALA A 39 38.98 19.43 -5.84
N GLU A 40 39.34 18.19 -6.17
CA GLU A 40 40.07 17.88 -7.40
C GLU A 40 39.18 18.13 -8.62
N VAL A 41 39.75 18.68 -9.67
CA VAL A 41 39.07 18.97 -10.95
C VAL A 41 39.38 17.85 -11.91
N THR A 42 38.34 17.29 -12.51
CA THR A 42 38.39 16.32 -13.61
C THR A 42 37.72 16.92 -14.84
N THR A 43 38.13 16.47 -16.02
CA THR A 43 37.46 16.83 -17.27
C THR A 43 36.28 15.88 -17.51
N GLY A 44 35.10 16.44 -17.77
CA GLY A 44 33.92 15.68 -18.17
C GLY A 44 34.01 15.18 -19.62
N GLN A 45 33.10 14.30 -20.03
CA GLN A 45 33.07 13.79 -21.42
C GLN A 45 32.88 14.91 -22.46
N ASP A 46 32.21 15.99 -22.08
CA ASP A 46 31.98 17.18 -22.93
C ASP A 46 33.16 18.17 -22.91
N GLY A 47 34.30 17.81 -22.35
CA GLY A 47 35.47 18.69 -22.20
C GLY A 47 35.35 19.75 -21.10
N SER A 48 34.22 19.81 -20.39
CA SER A 48 33.99 20.77 -19.30
C SER A 48 34.71 20.38 -18.01
N ASP A 49 35.26 21.37 -17.30
CA ASP A 49 35.87 21.14 -15.98
C ASP A 49 34.78 20.86 -14.93
N ARG A 50 34.97 19.78 -14.16
CA ARG A 50 34.08 19.33 -13.09
C ARG A 50 34.87 19.05 -11.82
N ILE A 51 34.29 19.34 -10.67
CA ILE A 51 34.88 18.98 -9.37
C ILE A 51 34.46 17.57 -8.95
N ILE A 52 35.38 16.78 -8.40
CA ILE A 52 35.11 15.49 -7.78
C ILE A 52 34.71 15.72 -6.33
N VAL A 53 33.52 15.24 -5.95
CA VAL A 53 32.96 15.39 -4.61
C VAL A 53 32.68 14.02 -4.02
N GLU A 54 33.08 13.82 -2.76
CA GLU A 54 32.73 12.62 -2.00
C GLU A 54 31.30 12.69 -1.45
N ALA A 55 30.63 11.55 -1.42
CA ALA A 55 29.35 11.38 -0.75
C ALA A 55 29.48 11.71 0.75
N LYS A 56 28.41 12.27 1.32
CA LYS A 56 28.37 12.58 2.76
C LYS A 56 28.29 11.33 3.63
N THR A 57 27.79 10.24 3.05
CA THR A 57 27.55 8.96 3.72
C THR A 57 28.47 7.89 3.19
N TRP A 58 28.78 6.91 4.05
CA TRP A 58 29.60 5.76 3.68
C TRP A 58 28.77 4.71 2.94
N THR A 59 29.41 4.03 1.99
CA THR A 59 28.88 2.87 1.27
C THR A 59 29.68 1.64 1.70
N ALA A 60 28.97 0.57 2.04
CA ALA A 60 29.52 -0.74 2.31
C ALA A 60 29.60 -1.55 1.01
N LYS A 61 30.71 -2.24 0.78
CA LYS A 61 30.87 -3.22 -0.28
C LYS A 61 31.24 -4.55 0.35
N TYR A 62 30.42 -5.55 0.16
CA TYR A 62 30.57 -6.86 0.76
C TYR A 62 30.06 -7.95 -0.17
N ARG A 63 30.29 -9.20 0.20
CA ARG A 63 29.84 -10.37 -0.55
C ARG A 63 28.61 -10.94 0.14
N ASP A 64 27.47 -10.97 -0.54
CA ASP A 64 26.21 -11.46 0.01
C ASP A 64 26.21 -12.98 0.24
N GLY A 65 25.09 -13.50 0.73
CA GLY A 65 24.88 -14.93 0.95
C GLY A 65 25.03 -15.80 -0.31
N ASN A 66 24.77 -15.24 -1.50
CA ASN A 66 24.92 -15.92 -2.79
C ASN A 66 26.34 -15.82 -3.37
N GLY A 67 27.25 -15.10 -2.72
CA GLY A 67 28.60 -14.89 -3.23
C GLY A 67 28.73 -13.70 -4.19
N ILE A 68 27.68 -12.89 -4.36
CA ILE A 68 27.67 -11.71 -5.23
C ILE A 68 28.21 -10.51 -4.45
N ILE A 69 29.04 -9.69 -5.10
CA ILE A 69 29.52 -8.44 -4.51
C ILE A 69 28.45 -7.36 -4.67
N VAL A 70 27.96 -6.85 -3.55
CA VAL A 70 26.92 -5.83 -3.48
C VAL A 70 27.44 -4.57 -2.80
N GLU A 71 26.95 -3.43 -3.28
CA GLU A 71 27.19 -2.12 -2.67
C GLU A 71 25.93 -1.62 -1.97
N PHE A 72 26.02 -1.37 -0.67
CA PHE A 72 24.90 -0.95 0.17
C PHE A 72 25.19 0.42 0.81
N ALA A 73 24.27 1.37 0.64
CA ALA A 73 24.40 2.69 1.26
C ALA A 73 24.08 2.59 2.75
N THR A 74 25.09 2.77 3.61
CA THR A 74 24.90 2.62 5.07
C THR A 74 24.05 3.74 5.69
N GLY A 75 23.89 4.87 5.00
CA GLY A 75 23.23 6.07 5.54
C GLY A 75 24.03 6.82 6.62
N CYS A 76 25.08 6.20 7.16
CA CYS A 76 25.92 6.76 8.21
C CYS A 76 26.93 7.77 7.65
N ARG A 77 27.10 8.90 8.35
CA ARG A 77 28.19 9.88 8.07
C ARG A 77 29.47 9.54 8.82
N ASP A 78 29.31 8.94 9.99
CA ASP A 78 30.41 8.47 10.83
C ASP A 78 30.96 7.13 10.33
N LYS A 79 32.29 6.96 10.41
CA LYS A 79 32.98 5.78 9.90
C LYS A 79 32.76 4.55 10.79
N GLN A 80 32.73 4.73 12.11
CA GLN A 80 32.52 3.62 13.04
C GLN A 80 31.09 3.09 12.95
N ALA A 81 30.10 3.97 12.89
CA ALA A 81 28.70 3.59 12.66
C ALA A 81 28.52 2.84 11.32
N ALA A 82 29.16 3.31 10.24
CA ALA A 82 29.13 2.63 8.96
C ALA A 82 29.81 1.24 9.00
N GLN A 83 30.88 1.11 9.78
CA GLN A 83 31.56 -0.17 9.98
C GLN A 83 30.69 -1.16 10.76
N ALA A 84 29.95 -0.70 11.77
CA ALA A 84 28.98 -1.54 12.48
C ALA A 84 27.89 -2.08 11.54
N VAL A 85 27.31 -1.22 10.70
CA VAL A 85 26.34 -1.64 9.66
C VAL A 85 26.97 -2.67 8.70
N LEU A 86 28.22 -2.47 8.29
CA LEU A 86 28.91 -3.44 7.44
C LEU A 86 29.09 -4.79 8.14
N ASN A 87 29.44 -4.80 9.43
CA ASN A 87 29.61 -6.02 10.20
C ASN A 87 28.29 -6.81 10.28
N ASP A 88 27.17 -6.14 10.55
CA ASP A 88 25.84 -6.76 10.56
C ASP A 88 25.48 -7.39 9.21
N LEU A 89 25.77 -6.69 8.10
CA LEU A 89 25.53 -7.18 6.74
C LEU A 89 26.37 -8.41 6.41
N VAL A 90 27.65 -8.41 6.80
CA VAL A 90 28.55 -9.55 6.62
C VAL A 90 28.09 -10.74 7.45
N GLN A 91 27.71 -10.53 8.71
CA GLN A 91 27.21 -11.58 9.59
C GLN A 91 25.94 -12.23 9.02
N ARG A 92 24.98 -11.44 8.52
CA ARG A 92 23.79 -11.99 7.84
C ARG A 92 24.16 -12.80 6.60
N ALA A 93 25.07 -12.30 5.76
CA ALA A 93 25.55 -13.02 4.59
C ALA A 93 26.23 -14.36 4.96
N GLU A 94 26.93 -14.43 6.08
CA GLU A 94 27.52 -15.67 6.60
C GLU A 94 26.45 -16.65 7.11
N LEU A 95 25.39 -16.18 7.77
CA LEU A 95 24.25 -17.01 8.16
C LEU A 95 23.56 -17.63 6.92
N VAL A 96 23.42 -16.85 5.84
CA VAL A 96 22.88 -17.37 4.57
C VAL A 96 23.82 -18.39 3.93
N ARG A 97 25.12 -18.08 3.86
CA ARG A 97 26.12 -18.95 3.22
C ARG A 97 26.35 -20.26 3.97
N SER A 98 26.23 -20.24 5.29
CA SER A 98 26.28 -21.43 6.14
C SER A 98 25.00 -22.26 6.11
N GLY A 99 23.94 -21.79 5.45
CA GLY A 99 22.66 -22.46 5.36
C GLY A 99 21.82 -22.41 6.64
N ILE A 100 22.22 -21.62 7.63
CA ILE A 100 21.45 -21.41 8.87
C ILE A 100 20.13 -20.69 8.57
N ILE A 101 20.18 -19.74 7.64
CA ILE A 101 18.99 -19.10 7.07
C ILE A 101 19.03 -19.21 5.55
N THR A 102 17.88 -19.28 4.89
CA THR A 102 17.79 -19.21 3.44
C THR A 102 17.82 -17.76 2.96
N ASN A 103 18.18 -17.53 1.70
CA ASN A 103 18.13 -16.18 1.12
C ASN A 103 16.71 -15.58 1.15
N ASP A 104 15.69 -16.42 1.00
CA ASP A 104 14.30 -15.99 1.12
C ASP A 104 13.95 -15.55 2.55
N GLN A 105 14.49 -16.22 3.58
CA GLN A 105 14.32 -15.82 4.98
C GLN A 105 15.00 -14.48 5.28
N ASP A 106 16.21 -14.24 4.75
CA ASP A 106 16.92 -12.95 4.90
C ASP A 106 16.14 -11.80 4.25
N ARG A 107 15.72 -11.98 2.99
CA ARG A 107 14.88 -11.00 2.26
C ARG A 107 13.54 -10.76 2.93
N MET A 108 12.96 -11.80 3.54
CA MET A 108 11.71 -11.67 4.28
C MET A 108 11.92 -10.82 5.54
N SER A 109 13.04 -10.99 6.26
CA SER A 109 13.38 -10.18 7.43
C SER A 109 13.48 -8.70 7.09
N GLU A 110 14.09 -8.34 5.95
CA GLU A 110 14.15 -6.94 5.51
C GLU A 110 12.76 -6.36 5.27
N ARG A 111 11.91 -7.12 4.56
CA ARG A 111 10.54 -6.70 4.25
C ARG A 111 9.65 -6.61 5.48
N GLN A 112 9.90 -7.37 6.54
CA GLN A 112 9.14 -7.27 7.79
C GLN A 112 9.25 -5.91 8.49
N HIS A 113 10.30 -5.13 8.20
CA HIS A 113 10.46 -3.79 8.75
C HIS A 113 9.74 -2.71 7.94
N GLU A 114 9.26 -3.02 6.73
CA GLU A 114 8.43 -2.12 5.94
C GLU A 114 7.07 -1.91 6.61
N THR A 115 6.43 -0.79 6.27
CA THR A 115 5.11 -0.49 6.81
C THR A 115 4.03 -1.27 6.07
N PHE A 116 2.88 -1.44 6.71
CA PHE A 116 1.73 -2.06 6.09
C PHE A 116 1.36 -1.36 4.77
N GLU A 117 1.41 -0.03 4.72
CA GLU A 117 1.04 0.77 3.55
C GLU A 117 1.92 0.45 2.34
N THR A 118 3.23 0.24 2.53
CA THR A 118 4.16 -0.12 1.46
C THR A 118 3.79 -1.46 0.83
N HIS A 119 3.53 -2.48 1.66
CA HIS A 119 3.08 -3.77 1.17
C HIS A 119 1.70 -3.70 0.53
N PHE A 120 0.81 -2.87 1.08
CA PHE A 120 -0.53 -2.74 0.58
C PHE A 120 -0.58 -2.05 -0.78
N ALA A 121 0.21 -1.00 -0.99
CA ALA A 121 0.39 -0.39 -2.31
C ALA A 121 0.88 -1.41 -3.34
N SER A 122 1.89 -2.22 -2.97
CA SER A 122 2.41 -3.30 -3.83
C SER A 122 1.33 -4.35 -4.18
N TYR A 123 0.44 -4.66 -3.24
CA TYR A 123 -0.67 -5.58 -3.48
C TYR A 123 -1.73 -5.01 -4.43
N LEU A 124 -2.04 -3.71 -4.32
CA LEU A 124 -2.96 -3.04 -5.25
C LEU A 124 -2.37 -2.98 -6.66
N ASP A 125 -1.08 -2.71 -6.79
CA ASP A 125 -0.39 -2.71 -8.07
C ASP A 125 -0.35 -4.10 -8.72
N TYR A 126 -0.18 -5.16 -7.91
CA TYR A 126 -0.33 -6.54 -8.36
C TYR A 126 -1.72 -6.80 -8.98
N HIS A 127 -2.79 -6.38 -8.32
CA HIS A 127 -4.15 -6.57 -8.83
C HIS A 127 -4.43 -5.78 -10.11
N ARG A 128 -3.89 -4.55 -10.21
CA ARG A 128 -3.96 -3.71 -11.42
C ARG A 128 -3.24 -4.37 -12.59
N ALA A 129 -2.02 -4.86 -12.37
CA ALA A 129 -1.22 -5.56 -13.39
C ALA A 129 -1.89 -6.85 -13.88
N LYS A 130 -2.62 -7.55 -13.00
CA LYS A 130 -3.39 -8.75 -13.35
C LYS A 130 -4.65 -8.48 -14.19
N GLY A 131 -4.99 -7.21 -14.45
CA GLY A 131 -6.19 -6.84 -15.20
C GLY A 131 -7.49 -6.95 -14.40
N THR A 132 -7.41 -6.88 -13.07
CA THR A 132 -8.58 -6.96 -12.19
C THR A 132 -9.43 -5.69 -12.34
N SER A 133 -10.76 -5.82 -12.27
CA SER A 133 -11.66 -4.66 -12.42
C SER A 133 -11.43 -3.62 -11.32
N GLN A 134 -11.51 -2.34 -11.68
CA GLN A 134 -11.26 -1.23 -10.74
C GLN A 134 -12.19 -1.29 -9.52
N SER A 135 -13.46 -1.63 -9.73
CA SER A 135 -14.44 -1.82 -8.64
C SER A 135 -14.01 -2.89 -7.62
N HIS A 136 -13.36 -3.96 -8.08
CA HIS A 136 -12.85 -5.00 -7.19
C HIS A 136 -11.65 -4.48 -6.37
N VAL A 137 -10.71 -3.78 -7.02
CA VAL A 137 -9.55 -3.15 -6.37
C VAL A 137 -10.01 -2.14 -5.31
N ASP A 138 -10.98 -1.29 -5.62
CA ASP A 138 -11.54 -0.32 -4.67
C ASP A 138 -12.25 -1.01 -3.50
N GLY A 139 -12.94 -2.12 -3.78
CA GLY A 139 -13.55 -2.94 -2.75
C GLY A 139 -12.53 -3.58 -1.80
N ILE A 140 -11.38 -4.03 -2.30
CA ILE A 140 -10.26 -4.51 -1.47
C ILE A 140 -9.72 -3.35 -0.62
N ARG A 141 -9.46 -2.20 -1.25
CA ARG A 141 -8.95 -0.98 -0.61
C ARG A 141 -9.79 -0.54 0.58
N ILE A 142 -11.07 -0.28 0.35
CA ILE A 142 -11.98 0.20 1.39
C ILE A 142 -12.03 -0.77 2.59
N ARG A 143 -11.99 -2.07 2.34
CA ARG A 143 -12.07 -3.07 3.41
C ARG A 143 -10.80 -3.14 4.23
N LEU A 144 -9.65 -3.19 3.57
CA LEU A 144 -8.36 -3.29 4.26
C LEU A 144 -7.99 -1.99 4.96
N ASP A 145 -8.21 -0.82 4.34
CA ASP A 145 -7.97 0.49 4.99
C ASP A 145 -8.75 0.62 6.31
N ARG A 146 -10.04 0.21 6.30
CA ARG A 146 -10.87 0.23 7.51
C ARG A 146 -10.32 -0.72 8.57
N LEU A 147 -10.02 -1.96 8.18
CA LEU A 147 -9.53 -2.99 9.11
C LEU A 147 -8.20 -2.57 9.74
N VAL A 148 -7.27 -2.05 8.95
CA VAL A 148 -5.95 -1.59 9.40
C VAL A 148 -6.08 -0.44 10.39
N ARG A 149 -6.93 0.53 10.09
CA ARG A 149 -7.19 1.67 10.97
C ARG A 149 -7.85 1.25 12.29
N GLU A 150 -8.89 0.42 12.23
CA GLU A 150 -9.63 -0.02 13.42
C GLU A 150 -8.85 -1.03 14.28
N CYS A 151 -7.92 -1.76 13.68
CA CYS A 151 -7.04 -2.69 14.38
C CYS A 151 -5.65 -2.10 14.73
N ASP A 152 -5.36 -0.82 14.45
CA ASP A 152 -4.04 -0.18 14.61
C ASP A 152 -2.88 -1.05 14.07
N ILE A 153 -3.02 -1.53 12.84
CA ILE A 153 -2.00 -2.37 12.17
C ILE A 153 -1.00 -1.43 11.50
N LYS A 154 0.28 -1.53 11.88
CA LYS A 154 1.36 -0.71 11.31
C LYS A 154 2.31 -1.55 10.47
N ARG A 155 2.43 -2.84 10.78
CA ARG A 155 3.30 -3.82 10.11
C ARG A 155 2.59 -5.12 9.85
N LEU A 156 3.16 -5.95 8.99
CA LEU A 156 2.66 -7.31 8.72
C LEU A 156 2.61 -8.18 9.99
N SER A 157 3.51 -7.97 10.95
CA SER A 157 3.55 -8.69 12.23
C SER A 157 2.34 -8.41 13.12
N ASP A 158 1.67 -7.28 12.94
CA ASP A 158 0.50 -6.92 13.76
C ASP A 158 -0.76 -7.69 13.33
N ILE A 159 -0.75 -8.26 12.11
CA ILE A 159 -1.81 -9.13 11.60
C ILE A 159 -1.70 -10.48 12.30
N THR A 160 -2.52 -10.68 13.32
CA THR A 160 -2.57 -11.92 14.10
C THR A 160 -3.97 -12.49 14.10
N HIS A 161 -4.08 -13.81 14.28
CA HIS A 161 -5.37 -14.51 14.37
C HIS A 161 -6.30 -13.83 15.39
N ASP A 162 -5.83 -13.68 16.62
CA ASP A 162 -6.59 -13.15 17.75
C ASP A 162 -7.03 -11.69 17.52
N ARG A 163 -6.17 -10.82 16.96
CA ARG A 163 -6.55 -9.43 16.67
C ARG A 163 -7.68 -9.34 15.65
N ILE A 164 -7.60 -10.11 14.56
CA ILE A 164 -8.64 -10.11 13.51
C ILE A 164 -9.93 -10.76 14.02
N GLU A 165 -9.82 -11.86 14.78
CA GLU A 165 -10.97 -12.52 15.38
C GLU A 165 -11.72 -11.59 16.35
N ARG A 166 -11.01 -10.91 17.25
CA ARG A 166 -11.59 -9.92 18.17
C ARG A 166 -12.32 -8.81 17.42
N TRP A 167 -11.72 -8.27 16.37
CA TRP A 167 -12.35 -7.22 15.56
C TRP A 167 -13.63 -7.74 14.88
N LEU A 168 -13.61 -8.94 14.29
CA LEU A 168 -14.79 -9.56 13.68
C LEU A 168 -15.91 -9.83 14.71
N SER A 169 -15.56 -10.19 15.95
CA SER A 169 -16.53 -10.33 17.06
C SER A 169 -17.14 -8.99 17.46
N THR A 170 -16.36 -7.91 17.49
CA THR A 170 -16.87 -6.55 17.76
C THR A 170 -17.84 -6.10 16.68
N GLU A 171 -17.51 -6.32 15.40
CA GLU A 171 -18.42 -6.01 14.28
C GLU A 171 -19.72 -6.84 14.34
N ALA A 172 -19.65 -8.06 14.88
CA ALA A 172 -20.83 -8.89 15.10
C ALA A 172 -21.76 -8.27 16.16
N LYS A 173 -21.20 -7.83 17.29
CA LYS A 173 -21.93 -7.13 18.36
C LYS A 173 -22.53 -5.80 17.89
N ALA A 174 -21.86 -5.12 16.96
CA ALA A 174 -22.37 -3.93 16.29
C ALA A 174 -23.46 -4.22 15.23
N GLY A 175 -23.92 -5.47 15.08
CA GLY A 175 -25.03 -5.85 14.22
C GLY A 175 -24.68 -6.02 12.73
N LYS A 176 -23.38 -6.11 12.37
CA LYS A 176 -22.98 -6.35 10.97
C LYS A 176 -23.37 -7.76 10.52
N SER A 177 -23.92 -7.83 9.30
CA SER A 177 -24.28 -9.11 8.69
C SER A 177 -23.07 -10.06 8.58
N PRO A 178 -23.25 -11.39 8.72
CA PRO A 178 -22.20 -12.38 8.48
C PRO A 178 -21.49 -12.19 7.14
N ARG A 179 -22.25 -11.88 6.07
CA ARG A 179 -21.70 -11.61 4.73
C ARG A 179 -20.74 -10.42 4.72
N THR A 180 -21.08 -9.36 5.44
CA THR A 180 -20.22 -8.17 5.55
C THR A 180 -18.92 -8.54 6.25
N ARG A 181 -19.00 -9.22 7.40
CA ARG A 181 -17.82 -9.68 8.17
C ARG A 181 -16.94 -10.62 7.36
N ASN A 182 -17.54 -11.58 6.65
CA ASN A 182 -16.81 -12.50 5.77
C ASN A 182 -16.12 -11.78 4.61
N SER A 183 -16.71 -10.70 4.08
CA SER A 183 -16.06 -9.89 3.03
C SER A 183 -14.76 -9.24 3.52
N TYR A 184 -14.71 -8.79 4.78
CA TYR A 184 -13.48 -8.29 5.38
C TYR A 184 -12.45 -9.40 5.61
N LEU A 185 -12.90 -10.53 6.16
CA LEU A 185 -12.04 -11.69 6.37
C LEU A 185 -11.41 -12.19 5.07
N GLN A 186 -12.19 -12.27 3.99
CA GLN A 186 -11.70 -12.65 2.67
C GLN A 186 -10.66 -11.67 2.12
N ALA A 187 -10.86 -10.36 2.34
CA ALA A 187 -9.91 -9.35 1.90
C ALA A 187 -8.55 -9.49 2.60
N VAL A 188 -8.54 -9.68 3.93
CA VAL A 188 -7.30 -9.86 4.69
C VAL A 188 -6.64 -11.21 4.43
N GLN A 189 -7.43 -12.29 4.26
CA GLN A 189 -6.92 -13.60 3.86
C GLN A 189 -6.25 -13.55 2.49
N GLY A 190 -6.88 -12.90 1.50
CA GLY A 190 -6.32 -12.73 0.17
C GLY A 190 -5.01 -11.94 0.18
N PHE A 191 -4.95 -10.85 0.95
CA PHE A 191 -3.72 -10.09 1.13
C PHE A 191 -2.61 -10.92 1.79
N CYS A 192 -2.90 -11.63 2.88
CA CYS A 192 -1.92 -12.45 3.58
C CYS A 192 -1.43 -13.63 2.74
N ASN A 193 -2.30 -14.24 1.94
CA ASN A 193 -1.89 -15.27 0.97
C ASN A 193 -0.92 -14.69 -0.06
N TRP A 194 -1.21 -13.52 -0.63
CA TRP A 194 -0.28 -12.84 -1.53
C TRP A 194 1.05 -12.48 -0.84
N CYS A 195 1.02 -12.11 0.45
CA CYS A 195 2.25 -11.91 1.22
C CYS A 195 3.07 -13.20 1.37
N VAL A 196 2.42 -14.36 1.52
CA VAL A 196 3.12 -15.66 1.54
C VAL A 196 3.69 -15.99 0.15
N ASP A 197 2.88 -15.88 -0.91
CA ASP A 197 3.29 -16.18 -2.29
C ASP A 197 4.47 -15.31 -2.77
N THR A 198 4.66 -14.14 -2.15
CA THR A 198 5.72 -13.19 -2.50
C THR A 198 6.84 -13.11 -1.45
N ASN A 199 6.97 -14.12 -0.58
CA ASN A 199 8.02 -14.24 0.43
C ASN A 199 8.11 -13.02 1.38
N ARG A 200 6.96 -12.45 1.77
CA ARG A 200 6.82 -11.38 2.79
C ARG A 200 6.37 -11.93 4.15
N GLN A 201 5.68 -13.07 4.15
CA GLN A 201 5.31 -13.82 5.36
C GLN A 201 5.61 -15.31 5.17
N VAL A 202 5.95 -16.02 6.26
CA VAL A 202 6.18 -17.47 6.22
C VAL A 202 4.86 -18.22 6.06
N ALA A 203 3.81 -17.74 6.72
CA ALA A 203 2.50 -18.35 6.73
C ALA A 203 1.43 -17.26 6.90
N ASN A 204 0.23 -17.55 6.40
CA ASN A 204 -0.91 -16.66 6.58
C ASN A 204 -1.45 -16.77 8.02
N PRO A 205 -1.35 -15.71 8.85
CA PRO A 205 -1.75 -15.73 10.25
C PRO A 205 -3.26 -15.87 10.45
N VAL A 206 -4.06 -15.57 9.42
CA VAL A 206 -5.53 -15.57 9.46
C VAL A 206 -6.15 -16.69 8.61
N ALA A 207 -5.34 -17.65 8.15
CA ALA A 207 -5.82 -18.78 7.36
C ALA A 207 -6.87 -19.62 8.10
N LYS A 208 -6.73 -19.75 9.43
CA LYS A 208 -7.61 -20.56 10.29
C LYS A 208 -8.77 -19.78 10.92
N VAL A 209 -8.87 -18.48 10.67
CA VAL A 209 -10.00 -17.69 11.19
C VAL A 209 -11.28 -18.15 10.51
N SER A 210 -12.25 -18.56 11.31
CA SER A 210 -13.51 -19.13 10.83
C SER A 210 -14.44 -18.07 10.24
N LYS A 211 -15.07 -18.41 9.12
CA LYS A 211 -16.12 -17.56 8.52
C LYS A 211 -17.39 -17.63 9.36
N ALA A 212 -18.09 -16.50 9.48
CA ALA A 212 -19.41 -16.46 10.08
C ALA A 212 -20.42 -17.16 9.15
N ASP A 213 -21.39 -17.87 9.72
CA ASP A 213 -22.43 -18.53 8.93
C ASP A 213 -23.34 -17.51 8.23
N GLU A 214 -23.34 -17.52 6.89
CA GLU A 214 -24.21 -16.66 6.08
C GLU A 214 -25.63 -17.23 5.93
N ARG A 215 -25.83 -18.54 6.17
CA ARG A 215 -27.13 -19.19 5.95
C ARG A 215 -28.17 -18.73 6.96
N SER A 216 -27.79 -18.64 8.23
CA SER A 216 -28.63 -18.13 9.32
C SER A 216 -29.04 -16.67 9.18
N ALA A 217 -28.38 -15.88 8.32
CA ALA A 217 -28.67 -14.45 8.13
C ALA A 217 -29.28 -14.09 6.76
N LYS A 218 -29.82 -15.05 6.01
CA LYS A 218 -30.49 -14.78 4.72
C LYS A 218 -31.79 -13.99 4.93
N ARG A 219 -31.73 -12.67 4.73
CA ARG A 219 -32.90 -11.77 4.83
C ARG A 219 -33.84 -11.81 3.62
N ARG A 220 -33.32 -12.07 2.42
CA ARG A 220 -34.10 -12.10 1.17
C ARG A 220 -33.97 -13.47 0.52
N GLN A 221 -35.05 -14.24 0.53
CA GLN A 221 -35.15 -15.44 -0.28
C GLN A 221 -35.53 -15.01 -1.71
N ARG A 222 -34.66 -15.33 -2.68
CA ARG A 222 -35.00 -15.16 -4.09
C ARG A 222 -36.00 -16.24 -4.45
N ARG A 223 -37.21 -15.85 -4.85
CA ARG A 223 -38.23 -16.74 -5.38
C ARG A 223 -38.72 -16.23 -6.73
N ALA A 224 -39.30 -17.12 -7.52
CA ALA A 224 -40.05 -16.73 -8.70
C ALA A 224 -41.23 -15.84 -8.28
N LEU A 225 -41.57 -14.88 -9.15
CA LEU A 225 -42.82 -14.13 -9.01
C LEU A 225 -43.99 -15.07 -9.28
N THR A 226 -45.06 -14.90 -8.51
CA THR A 226 -46.36 -15.55 -8.79
C THR A 226 -47.03 -14.87 -9.99
N GLU A 227 -48.02 -15.52 -10.58
CA GLU A 227 -48.77 -14.96 -11.72
C GLU A 227 -49.43 -13.62 -11.36
N ASP A 228 -50.01 -13.50 -10.17
CA ASP A 228 -50.57 -12.24 -9.65
C ASP A 228 -49.51 -11.14 -9.56
N GLU A 229 -48.34 -11.44 -9.01
CA GLU A 229 -47.25 -10.46 -8.90
C GLU A 229 -46.68 -10.05 -10.26
N ILE A 230 -46.67 -10.96 -11.24
CA ILE A 230 -46.33 -10.64 -12.63
C ILE A 230 -47.37 -9.69 -13.20
N GLY A 231 -48.66 -9.97 -12.99
CA GLY A 231 -49.76 -9.08 -13.39
C GLY A 231 -49.61 -7.67 -12.80
N ARG A 232 -49.33 -7.58 -11.49
CA ARG A 232 -49.07 -6.30 -10.80
C ARG A 232 -47.84 -5.59 -11.38
N LEU A 233 -46.75 -6.31 -11.64
CA LEU A 233 -45.54 -5.74 -12.21
C LEU A 233 -45.80 -5.16 -13.61
N LEU A 234 -46.51 -5.90 -14.47
CA LEU A 234 -46.87 -5.47 -15.82
C LEU A 234 -47.82 -4.26 -15.79
N PHE A 235 -48.80 -4.27 -14.89
CA PHE A 235 -49.72 -3.15 -14.68
C PHE A 235 -48.94 -1.87 -14.31
N VAL A 236 -48.05 -1.95 -13.31
CA VAL A 236 -47.20 -0.81 -12.91
C VAL A 236 -46.28 -0.37 -14.04
N ALA A 237 -45.63 -1.30 -14.73
CA ALA A 237 -44.69 -0.98 -15.81
C ALA A 237 -45.38 -0.22 -16.96
N LYS A 238 -46.62 -0.59 -17.30
CA LYS A 238 -47.41 0.06 -18.35
C LYS A 238 -47.87 1.47 -17.96
N HIS A 239 -48.36 1.63 -16.73
CA HIS A 239 -49.12 2.81 -16.34
C HIS A 239 -48.31 3.84 -15.55
N ARG A 240 -47.26 3.42 -14.82
CA ARG A 240 -46.44 4.33 -14.03
C ARG A 240 -45.80 5.47 -14.84
N PRO A 241 -45.30 5.27 -16.07
CA PRO A 241 -44.77 6.37 -16.87
C PRO A 241 -45.81 7.46 -17.18
N LEU A 242 -47.07 7.08 -17.40
CA LEU A 242 -48.18 8.00 -17.64
C LEU A 242 -48.56 8.72 -16.35
N ALA A 243 -48.75 7.99 -15.25
CA ALA A 243 -49.05 8.53 -13.93
C ALA A 243 -47.90 9.34 -13.28
N GLU A 244 -46.70 9.35 -13.88
CA GLU A 244 -45.57 10.19 -13.49
C GLU A 244 -45.60 11.58 -14.14
N TYR A 245 -46.37 11.72 -15.23
CA TYR A 245 -46.59 12.98 -15.94
C TYR A 245 -47.56 13.86 -15.14
N GLY A 246 -47.24 15.13 -14.96
CA GLY A 246 -48.12 16.07 -14.25
C GLY A 246 -48.17 15.94 -12.72
N ARG A 247 -47.34 15.09 -12.09
CA ARG A 247 -47.34 14.94 -10.63
C ARG A 247 -47.01 16.22 -9.86
N THR A 248 -47.82 16.47 -8.86
CA THR A 248 -47.64 17.55 -7.90
C THR A 248 -46.36 17.36 -7.08
N LEU A 249 -45.65 18.48 -6.89
CA LEU A 249 -44.47 18.58 -6.06
C LEU A 249 -44.89 18.89 -4.62
N VAL A 250 -44.64 17.96 -3.70
CA VAL A 250 -44.91 18.10 -2.26
C VAL A 250 -43.62 18.34 -1.49
N LEU A 251 -43.75 18.94 -0.32
CA LEU A 251 -42.67 18.99 0.66
C LEU A 251 -42.40 17.57 1.18
N PRO A 252 -41.13 17.13 1.26
CA PRO A 252 -40.81 15.81 1.83
C PRO A 252 -41.20 15.76 3.31
N ALA A 253 -41.80 14.64 3.74
CA ALA A 253 -42.29 14.46 5.11
C ALA A 253 -41.20 14.49 6.20
N VAL A 254 -39.92 14.40 5.82
CA VAL A 254 -38.78 14.52 6.74
C VAL A 254 -38.09 15.86 6.49
N GLU A 255 -38.22 16.78 7.45
CA GLU A 255 -37.66 18.13 7.43
C GLU A 255 -36.14 18.09 7.32
N THR A 256 -35.64 18.12 6.09
CA THR A 256 -34.20 18.20 5.81
C THR A 256 -33.83 19.47 5.07
N ASN A 257 -34.78 20.11 4.36
CA ASN A 257 -34.62 21.43 3.73
C ASN A 257 -35.98 21.98 3.24
N PRO A 258 -36.43 23.18 3.64
CA PRO A 258 -37.73 23.75 3.26
C PRO A 258 -37.84 24.10 1.75
N ARG A 259 -36.72 24.14 1.02
CA ARG A 259 -36.69 24.37 -0.44
C ARG A 259 -36.74 23.10 -1.27
N LYS A 260 -36.57 21.92 -0.66
CA LYS A 260 -36.63 20.65 -1.39
C LYS A 260 -38.10 20.32 -1.67
N ARG A 261 -38.37 19.91 -2.91
CA ARG A 261 -39.68 19.39 -3.33
C ARG A 261 -39.46 17.99 -3.89
N THR A 262 -40.37 17.08 -3.58
CA THR A 262 -40.41 15.70 -4.09
C THR A 262 -41.77 15.45 -4.69
N LYS A 263 -41.86 14.65 -5.76
CA LYS A 263 -43.17 14.23 -6.29
C LYS A 263 -43.94 13.48 -5.22
N GLU A 264 -45.27 13.62 -5.24
CA GLU A 264 -46.16 12.87 -4.37
C GLU A 264 -45.91 11.35 -4.47
N PRO A 265 -45.90 10.60 -3.35
CA PRO A 265 -45.67 9.17 -3.38
C PRO A 265 -46.76 8.46 -4.18
N LEU A 266 -46.35 7.72 -5.20
CA LEU A 266 -47.22 6.84 -5.95
C LEU A 266 -46.99 5.40 -5.50
N THR A 267 -48.08 4.78 -5.07
CA THR A 267 -48.13 3.39 -4.66
C THR A 267 -48.88 2.57 -5.71
N PHE A 268 -48.89 1.25 -5.58
CA PHE A 268 -49.69 0.39 -6.47
C PHE A 268 -51.18 0.74 -6.41
N GLU A 269 -51.70 0.97 -5.20
CA GLU A 269 -53.11 1.24 -4.94
C GLU A 269 -53.54 2.63 -5.44
N SER A 270 -52.67 3.63 -5.39
CA SER A 270 -52.96 5.00 -5.87
C SER A 270 -52.67 5.21 -7.36
N LEU A 271 -52.19 4.17 -8.06
CA LEU A 271 -51.83 4.24 -9.47
C LEU A 271 -53.05 4.40 -10.39
N PRO A 272 -54.17 3.69 -10.19
CA PRO A 272 -55.38 3.88 -10.99
C PRO A 272 -55.97 5.29 -10.92
N GLU A 273 -55.85 5.97 -9.77
CA GLU A 273 -56.37 7.32 -9.54
C GLU A 273 -55.52 8.42 -10.21
N ALA A 274 -54.27 8.08 -10.55
CA ALA A 274 -53.29 9.00 -11.13
C ALA A 274 -53.14 8.87 -12.66
N LEU A 275 -53.96 8.03 -13.30
CA LEU A 275 -54.04 7.85 -14.76
C LEU A 275 -55.14 8.72 -15.36
#